data_AF-A0A916JTI1-F1
#
_entry.id   AF-A0A916JTI1-F1
#
_cell.length_a   1.000
_cell.length_b   1.000
_cell.length_c   1.000
_cell.angle_alpha   90.00
_cell.angle_beta   90.00
_cell.angle_gamma   90.00
#
_symmetry.space_group_name_H-M   'P 1'
#
loop_
_entity.id
_entity.type
_entity.pdbx_description
1 polymer ?
#
loop_
_entity_poly.entity_id
_entity_poly.type
_entity_poly.pdbx_seq_one_letter_code
_entity_poly.pdbx_strand_id
1 'polypeptide(L)' 'MPATIVLMLCLLVMGSLVSAAFVLFFQRKMKIAFLFLALGLISMFMFYYAIYNGWLALPEK' A
#
# COMPACT_ATOMS: atom_id res chain seq x y z
N MET A 1 11.89 3.55 17.11
CA MET A 1 12.12 2.17 16.64
C MET A 1 10.83 1.46 16.18
N PRO A 2 9.73 1.36 16.97
CA PRO A 2 8.53 0.65 16.51
C PRO A 2 7.79 1.34 15.35
N ALA A 3 7.75 2.69 15.34
CA ALA A 3 7.07 3.46 14.29
C ALA A 3 7.67 3.25 12.89
N THR A 4 9.00 3.14 12.78
CA THR A 4 9.70 2.93 11.51
C THR A 4 9.37 1.56 10.89
N ILE A 5 9.25 0.52 11.73
CA ILE A 5 8.89 -0.84 11.29
C ILE A 5 7.46 -0.87 10.75
N VAL A 6 6.53 -0.19 11.43
CA VAL A 6 5.13 -0.07 11.00
C VAL A 6 5.05 0.65 9.65
N LEU A 7 5.81 1.73 9.48
CA LEU A 7 5.86 2.49 8.22
C LEU A 7 6.43 1.65 7.08
N MET A 8 7.51 0.90 7.31
CA MET A 8 8.08 -0.04 6.34
C MET A 8 7.09 -1.16 5.97
N LEU A 9 6.38 -1.74 6.94
CA LEU A 9 5.34 -2.74 6.69
C LEU A 9 4.22 -2.19 5.81
N CYS A 10 3.72 -0.99 6.10
CA CYS A 10 2.69 -0.35 5.30
C CYS A 10 3.16 -0.10 3.86
N LEU A 11 4.39 0.41 3.67
CA LEU A 11 4.97 0.60 2.34
C LEU A 11 5.15 -0.72 1.59
N LEU A 12 5.59 -1.77 2.29
CA LEU A 12 5.78 -3.09 1.70
C LEU A 12 4.44 -3.70 1.26
N VAL A 13 3.39 -3.58 2.07
CA VAL A 13 2.04 -4.06 1.73
C VAL A 13 1.48 -3.27 0.53
N MET A 14 1.58 -1.94 0.56
CA MET A 14 1.11 -1.08 -0.54
C MET A 14 1.84 -1.38 -1.85
N GLY A 15 3.18 -1.48 -1.81
CA GLY A 15 4.00 -1.80 -2.97
C GLY A 15 3.76 -3.23 -3.50
N SER A 16 3.50 -4.18 -2.60
CA SER A 16 3.19 -5.57 -2.98
C SER A 16 1.84 -5.69 -3.68
N LEU A 17 0.81 -4.97 -3.22
CA LEU A 17 -0.51 -4.96 -3.84
C LEU A 17 -0.47 -4.37 -5.26
N VAL A 18 0.26 -3.26 -5.44
CA VAL A 18 0.43 -2.63 -6.76
C VAL A 18 1.24 -3.53 -7.70
N SER A 19 2.31 -4.14 -7.20
CA SER A 19 3.11 -5.09 -7.99
C SER A 19 2.31 -6.33 -8.40
N ALA A 20 1.49 -6.87 -7.48
CA ALA A 20 0.60 -7.99 -7.78
C ALA A 20 -0.44 -7.62 -8.84
N ALA A 21 -1.03 -6.42 -8.77
CA ALA A 21 -1.93 -5.92 -9.80
C ALA A 21 -1.25 -5.88 -11.17
N PHE A 22 0.00 -5.41 -11.23
CA PHE A 22 0.78 -5.32 -12.47
C PHE A 22 1.12 -6.71 -13.05
N VAL A 23 1.52 -7.66 -12.20
CA VAL A 23 1.77 -9.05 -12.62
C VAL A 23 0.49 -9.71 -13.15
N LEU A 24 -0.63 -9.54 -12.46
CA LEU A 24 -1.92 -10.10 -12.86
C LEU A 24 -2.44 -9.50 -14.17
N PHE A 25 -2.11 -8.23 -14.42
CA PHE A 25 -2.40 -7.55 -15.69
C PHE A 25 -1.67 -8.24 -16.85
N PHE A 26 -0.37 -8.54 -16.70
CA PHE A 26 0.38 -9.30 -17.72
C PHE A 26 -0.09 -10.74 -17.87
N GLN A 27 -0.62 -11.36 -16.81
CA GLN A 27 -1.25 -12.68 -16.89
C GLN A 27 -2.64 -12.65 -17.56
N ARG A 28 -3.08 -11.51 -18.13
CA ARG A 28 -4.42 -11.30 -18.71
C ARG A 28 -5.58 -11.58 -17.76
N LYS A 29 -5.33 -11.63 -16.44
CA LYS A 29 -6.35 -11.84 -15.40
C LYS A 29 -6.99 -10.50 -15.00
N MET A 30 -7.57 -9.80 -15.98
CA MET A 30 -8.00 -8.41 -15.86
C MET A 30 -8.96 -8.15 -14.68
N LYS A 31 -9.90 -9.06 -14.40
CA LYS A 31 -10.85 -8.92 -13.29
C LYS A 31 -10.13 -8.86 -11.93
N ILE A 32 -9.17 -9.76 -11.73
CA ILE A 32 -8.42 -9.86 -10.48
C ILE A 32 -7.39 -8.72 -10.41
N ALA A 33 -6.76 -8.37 -11.53
CA ALA A 33 -5.86 -7.22 -11.63
C ALA A 33 -6.53 -5.91 -11.21
N PHE A 34 -7.75 -5.63 -11.70
CA PHE A 34 -8.52 -4.46 -11.31
C PHE A 34 -8.87 -4.44 -9.82
N LEU A 35 -9.19 -5.61 -9.26
CA LEU A 35 -9.50 -5.73 -7.83
C LEU A 35 -8.27 -5.44 -6.97
N PHE A 36 -7.10 -5.97 -7.34
CA PHE A 36 -5.83 -5.66 -6.66
C PHE A 36 -5.39 -4.21 -6.86
N LEU A 37 -5.66 -3.62 -8.02
CA LEU A 37 -5.37 -2.21 -8.28
C LEU A 37 -6.25 -1.30 -7.41
N ALA A 38 -7.54 -1.60 -7.29
CA ALA A 38 -8.45 -0.88 -6.39
C ALA A 38 -8.02 -1.03 -4.92
N LEU A 39 -7.65 -2.24 -4.49
CA LEU A 39 -7.09 -2.49 -3.14
C LEU A 39 -5.79 -1.70 -2.90
N GLY A 40 -4.90 -1.65 -3.89
CA GLY A 40 -3.67 -0.86 -3.82
C GLY A 40 -3.96 0.64 -3.65
N LEU A 41 -4.91 1.16 -4.40
CA LEU A 41 -5.38 2.56 -4.30
C LEU A 41 -6.00 2.87 -2.93
N ILE A 42 -6.85 1.99 -2.42
CA ILE A 42 -7.46 2.14 -1.08
C ILE A 42 -6.38 2.09 0.00
N SER A 43 -5.43 1.15 -0.12
CA SER A 43 -4.30 1.03 0.81
C SER A 43 -3.43 2.30 0.80
N MET A 44 -3.18 2.87 -0.38
CA MET A 44 -2.45 4.14 -0.52
C MET A 44 -3.21 5.29 0.15
N PHE A 45 -4.51 5.42 -0.11
CA PHE A 45 -5.33 6.44 0.53
C PHE A 45 -5.35 6.30 2.06
N MET A 46 -5.54 5.09 2.58
CA MET A 46 -5.48 4.82 4.02
C MET A 46 -4.11 5.15 4.62
N PHE A 47 -3.02 4.89 3.90
CA PHE A 47 -1.68 5.20 4.37
C PHE A 47 -1.46 6.70 4.53
N TYR A 48 -1.80 7.50 3.52
CA TYR A 48 -1.71 8.96 3.61
C TYR A 48 -2.69 9.54 4.64
N TYR A 49 -3.90 8.98 4.75
CA TYR A 49 -4.87 9.38 5.76
C TYR A 49 -4.40 9.09 7.20
N ALA A 50 -3.76 7.94 7.41
CA ALA A 50 -3.17 7.58 8.70
C ALA A 50 -1.99 8.50 9.08
N ILE A 51 -1.20 8.95 8.10
CA ILE A 51 -0.17 9.98 8.33
C ILE A 51 -0.82 11.32 8.70
N TYR A 52 -1.86 11.74 7.97
CA TYR A 52 -2.56 13.00 8.22
C TYR A 52 -3.18 13.08 9.63
N ASN A 53 -3.78 11.99 10.11
CA ASN A 53 -4.32 11.90 11.47
C ASN A 53 -3.26 11.68 12.57
N GLY A 54 -1.98 11.59 12.22
CA GLY A 54 -0.89 11.33 13.17
C GLY A 54 -0.89 9.90 13.73
N TRP A 55 -1.64 8.96 13.14
CA TRP A 55 -1.60 7.53 13.52
C TRP A 55 -0.28 6.88 13.12
N LEU A 56 0.32 7.36 12.02
CA LEU A 56 1.65 6.99 11.57
C LEU A 56 2.60 8.14 11.87
N ALA A 57 3.34 8.01 12.97
CA ALA A 57 4.41 8.93 13.32
C ALA A 57 5.55 8.79 12.29
N LEU A 58 5.77 9.84 11.50
CA LEU A 58 7.01 9.98 10.72
C LEU A 58 8.18 10.05 11.72
N PRO A 59 9.27 9.31 11.50
CA PRO A 59 10.44 9.45 12.36
C PRO A 59 10.91 10.91 12.30
N GLU A 60 10.91 11.58 13.45
CA GLU A 60 11.60 12.87 13.60
C GLU A 60 13.08 12.65 13.26
N LYS A 61 13.65 13.61 12.52
CA LYS A 61 15.00 13.55 11.96
C LYS A 61 16.07 13.19 12.98
#